data_AF-A0A7S2V7C6-F1
#
_entry.id   AF-A0A7S2V7C6-F1
#
_cell.length_a   1.000
_cell.length_b   1.000
_cell.length_c   1.000
_cell.angle_alpha   90.00
_cell.angle_beta   90.00
_cell.angle_gamma   90.00
#
_symmetry.space_group_name_H-M   'P 1'
#
loop_
_entity.id
_entity.type
_entity.pdbx_description
1 polymer ?
#
loop_
_entity_poly.entity_id
_entity_poly.type
_entity_poly.pdbx_seq_one_letter_code
_entity_poly.pdbx_strand_id
1 'polypeptide(L)'
;ATATATATASASSSSPSPINSTVSSQNQQFVQALATQVKPFVLAAHLYWGTWAVVQAKHSPIDFDFLGYADLRFRGYFEHKNAFFPQAEAAISKADPTAMSDQASSCTVS
;
A
#
# COMPACT_ATOMS: atom_id res chain seq x y z
N ALA A 1 31.25 38.55 -61.85
CA ALA A 1 30.08 37.80 -61.37
C ALA A 1 30.10 37.83 -59.86
N THR A 2 29.23 38.64 -59.24
CA THR A 2 29.18 38.83 -57.79
C THR A 2 27.80 38.39 -57.34
N ALA A 3 27.73 37.30 -56.59
CA ALA A 3 26.49 36.68 -56.14
C ALA A 3 26.02 37.35 -54.84
N THR A 4 24.82 37.93 -54.85
CA THR A 4 24.12 38.38 -53.65
C THR A 4 23.27 37.23 -53.13
N ALA A 5 23.68 36.61 -52.03
CA ALA A 5 22.88 35.58 -51.35
C ALA A 5 21.94 36.27 -50.35
N THR A 6 20.64 36.27 -50.66
CA THR A 6 19.57 36.66 -49.73
C THR A 6 19.36 35.52 -48.74
N ALA A 7 19.72 35.74 -47.47
CA ALA A 7 19.43 34.80 -46.38
C ALA A 7 17.98 35.01 -45.91
N THR A 8 17.10 34.07 -46.24
CA THR A 8 15.74 33.98 -45.69
C THR A 8 15.82 33.38 -44.29
N ALA A 9 15.60 34.21 -43.26
CA ALA A 9 15.47 33.75 -41.89
C ALA A 9 14.09 33.10 -41.66
N SER A 10 14.06 31.77 -41.58
CA SER A 10 12.89 31.03 -41.09
C SER A 10 12.81 31.18 -39.57
N ALA A 11 11.86 32.00 -39.11
CA ALA A 11 11.49 32.09 -37.71
C ALA A 11 10.87 30.75 -37.25
N SER A 12 11.59 30.05 -36.38
CA SER A 12 11.06 28.93 -35.61
C SER A 12 10.07 29.45 -34.57
N SER A 13 8.79 29.14 -34.78
CA SER A 13 7.69 29.42 -33.85
C SER A 13 7.71 28.43 -32.69
N SER A 14 8.58 28.64 -31.69
CA SER A 14 8.48 27.97 -30.40
C SER A 14 7.33 28.56 -29.59
N SER A 15 6.12 28.05 -29.84
CA SER A 15 4.93 28.32 -29.02
C SER A 15 5.14 27.77 -27.59
N PRO A 16 5.08 28.59 -26.53
CA PRO A 16 5.23 28.11 -25.17
C PRO A 16 3.87 27.67 -24.61
N SER A 17 3.73 26.38 -24.30
CA SER A 17 2.66 25.81 -23.46
C SER A 17 3.15 24.45 -22.92
N PRO A 18 2.68 23.92 -21.76
CA PRO A 18 2.28 24.49 -20.48
C PRO A 18 3.11 23.82 -19.36
N ILE A 19 4.25 24.38 -18.99
CA ILE A 19 5.19 23.82 -17.99
C ILE A 19 4.54 23.54 -16.62
N ASN A 20 3.54 24.34 -16.22
CA ASN A 20 2.88 24.17 -14.92
C ASN A 20 1.99 22.92 -14.83
N SER A 21 1.37 22.48 -15.93
CA SER A 21 0.48 21.30 -15.90
C SER A 21 1.23 19.97 -15.88
N THR A 22 2.45 19.95 -16.41
CA THR A 22 3.29 18.74 -16.43
C THR A 22 3.86 18.46 -15.04
N VAL A 23 4.33 19.50 -14.34
CA VAL A 23 4.89 19.38 -12.98
C VAL A 23 3.82 18.95 -11.98
N SER A 24 2.58 19.46 -12.09
CA SER A 24 1.48 19.02 -11.23
C SER A 24 1.13 17.54 -11.42
N SER A 25 1.15 17.06 -12.67
CA SER A 25 0.83 15.67 -12.99
C SER A 25 1.90 14.70 -12.48
N GLN A 26 3.18 15.06 -12.59
CA GLN A 26 4.28 14.27 -12.05
C GLN A 26 4.24 14.19 -10.52
N ASN A 27 3.92 15.31 -9.86
CA ASN A 27 3.77 15.33 -8.41
C ASN A 27 2.61 14.43 -7.94
N GLN A 28 1.48 14.42 -8.67
CA GLN A 28 0.35 13.55 -8.36
C GLN A 28 0.72 12.06 -8.48
N GLN A 29 1.46 11.67 -9.53
CA GLN A 29 1.93 10.29 -9.70
C GLN A 29 2.88 9.87 -8.58
N PHE A 30 3.81 10.74 -8.18
CA PHE A 30 4.73 10.48 -7.08
C PHE A 30 3.99 10.30 -5.74
N VAL A 31 3.03 11.19 -5.44
CA VAL A 31 2.19 11.09 -4.23
C VAL A 31 1.39 9.78 -4.22
N GLN A 32 0.83 9.36 -5.36
CA GLN A 32 0.11 8.09 -5.47
C GLN A 32 1.02 6.87 -5.27
N ALA A 33 2.25 6.90 -5.81
CA ALA A 33 3.22 5.83 -5.63
C ALA A 33 3.61 5.68 -4.16
N LEU A 34 3.91 6.80 -3.48
CA LEU A 34 4.18 6.80 -2.04
C LEU A 34 2.98 6.31 -1.23
N ALA A 35 1.77 6.79 -1.56
CA ALA A 35 0.54 6.37 -0.89
C ALA A 35 0.35 4.84 -0.96
N THR A 36 0.74 4.19 -2.05
CA THR A 36 0.65 2.74 -2.19
C THR A 36 1.66 2.01 -1.31
N GLN A 37 2.88 2.52 -1.19
CA GLN A 37 3.93 1.94 -0.35
C GLN A 37 3.65 2.09 1.15
N VAL A 38 2.97 3.17 1.56
CA VAL A 38 2.69 3.42 2.98
C VAL A 38 1.46 2.69 3.52
N LYS A 39 0.54 2.22 2.67
CA LYS A 39 -0.68 1.49 3.10
C LYS A 39 -0.41 0.36 4.10
N PRO A 40 0.59 -0.52 3.92
CA PRO A 40 0.88 -1.58 4.89
C PRO A 40 1.28 -1.08 6.28
N PHE A 41 1.80 0.15 6.41
CA PHE A 41 2.16 0.70 7.73
C PHE A 41 0.93 1.00 8.59
N VAL A 42 -0.24 1.18 7.99
CA VAL A 42 -1.51 1.29 8.74
C VAL A 42 -1.78 -0.02 9.50
N LEU A 43 -1.54 -1.17 8.86
CA LEU A 43 -1.68 -2.49 9.51
C LEU A 43 -0.68 -2.65 10.66
N ALA A 44 0.59 -2.30 10.42
CA ALA A 44 1.63 -2.34 11.45
C ALA A 44 1.26 -1.43 12.64
N ALA A 45 0.74 -0.24 12.38
CA ALA A 45 0.30 0.69 13.41
C ALA A 45 -0.86 0.12 14.25
N HIS A 46 -1.86 -0.50 13.62
CA HIS A 46 -2.95 -1.13 14.38
C HIS A 46 -2.46 -2.27 15.29
N LEU A 47 -1.59 -3.15 14.80
CA LEU A 47 -1.00 -4.22 15.61
C LEU A 47 -0.14 -3.67 16.75
N TYR A 48 0.68 -2.67 16.46
CA TYR A 48 1.54 -2.04 17.45
C TYR A 48 0.73 -1.43 18.60
N TRP A 49 -0.25 -0.58 18.27
CA TRP A 49 -1.04 0.11 19.28
C TRP A 49 -2.03 -0.81 20.01
N GLY A 50 -2.55 -1.85 19.35
CA GLY A 50 -3.36 -2.87 20.00
C GLY A 50 -2.54 -3.69 20.99
N THR A 51 -1.34 -4.14 20.62
CA THR A 51 -0.44 -4.89 21.51
C THR A 51 0.03 -4.02 22.68
N TRP A 52 0.41 -2.77 22.41
CA TRP A 52 0.76 -1.79 23.44
C TRP A 52 -0.37 -1.66 24.47
N ALA A 53 -1.62 -1.58 24.02
CA ALA A 53 -2.78 -1.45 24.89
C ALA A 53 -3.01 -2.68 25.77
N VAL A 54 -2.86 -3.90 25.22
CA VAL A 54 -2.95 -5.14 26.00
C VAL A 54 -1.91 -5.17 27.11
N VAL A 55 -0.67 -4.76 26.82
CA VAL A 55 0.38 -4.67 27.85
C VAL A 55 0.01 -3.61 28.89
N GLN A 56 -0.47 -2.44 28.45
CA GLN A 56 -0.81 -1.34 29.36
C GLN A 56 -2.01 -1.63 30.27
N ALA A 57 -2.95 -2.48 29.84
CA ALA A 57 -4.06 -2.90 30.68
C ALA A 57 -3.64 -3.47 32.05
N LYS A 58 -2.40 -3.99 32.16
CA LYS A 58 -1.84 -4.49 33.43
C LYS A 58 -0.84 -3.55 34.11
N HIS A 59 -0.22 -2.63 33.38
CA HIS A 59 0.96 -1.89 33.87
C HIS A 59 0.71 -0.39 34.00
N SER A 60 -0.30 0.16 33.35
CA SER A 60 -0.55 1.58 33.36
C SER A 60 -1.29 1.99 34.64
N PRO A 61 -0.87 3.07 35.31
CA PRO A 61 -1.62 3.65 36.43
C PRO A 61 -2.79 4.55 35.98
N ILE A 62 -2.98 4.75 34.67
CA ILE A 62 -3.99 5.64 34.11
C ILE A 62 -5.34 4.94 34.04
N ASP A 63 -6.40 5.62 34.46
CA ASP A 63 -7.79 5.16 34.30
C ASP A 63 -8.23 5.32 32.83
N PHE A 64 -8.03 4.27 32.05
CA PHE A 64 -8.35 4.21 30.63
C PHE A 64 -8.76 2.79 30.24
N ASP A 65 -9.74 2.65 29.36
CA ASP A 65 -10.18 1.35 28.84
C ASP A 65 -9.20 0.81 27.78
N PHE A 66 -8.09 0.25 28.26
CA PHE A 66 -7.06 -0.33 27.42
C PHE A 66 -7.54 -1.52 26.61
N LEU A 67 -8.43 -2.36 27.16
CA LEU A 67 -8.91 -3.54 26.46
C LEU A 67 -9.92 -3.17 25.36
N GLY A 68 -10.82 -2.22 25.62
CA GLY A 68 -11.70 -1.67 24.59
C GLY A 68 -10.92 -0.96 23.47
N TYR A 69 -9.86 -0.23 23.81
CA TYR A 69 -8.97 0.36 22.80
C TYR A 69 -8.19 -0.71 22.01
N ALA A 70 -7.74 -1.79 22.65
CA ALA A 70 -7.09 -2.91 21.98
C ALA A 70 -8.03 -3.60 20.97
N ASP A 71 -9.27 -3.89 21.37
CA ASP A 71 -10.29 -4.48 20.50
C ASP A 71 -10.56 -3.60 19.27
N LEU A 72 -10.77 -2.29 19.49
CA LEU A 72 -10.95 -1.32 18.41
C LEU A 72 -9.77 -1.33 17.42
N ARG A 73 -8.54 -1.40 17.94
CA ARG A 73 -7.33 -1.45 17.11
C ARG A 73 -7.23 -2.73 16.29
N PHE A 74 -7.53 -3.89 16.88
CA PHE A 74 -7.48 -5.17 16.17
C PHE A 74 -8.59 -5.31 15.12
N ARG A 75 -9.81 -4.85 15.41
CA ARG A 75 -10.87 -4.75 14.40
C ARG A 75 -10.42 -3.91 13.20
N GLY A 76 -9.86 -2.73 13.47
CA GLY A 76 -9.32 -1.86 12.44
C GLY A 76 -8.21 -2.53 11.62
N TYR A 77 -7.35 -3.34 12.24
CA TYR A 77 -6.36 -4.13 11.49
C TYR A 77 -7.02 -5.05 10.46
N PHE A 78 -8.04 -5.82 10.84
CA PHE A 78 -8.71 -6.74 9.93
C PHE A 78 -9.47 -6.02 8.81
N GLU A 79 -10.15 -4.92 9.13
CA GLU A 79 -10.82 -4.07 8.13
C GLU A 79 -9.83 -3.56 7.07
N HIS A 80 -8.68 -3.01 7.50
CA HIS A 80 -7.66 -2.53 6.58
C HIS A 80 -6.95 -3.67 5.85
N LYS A 81 -6.78 -4.85 6.47
CA LYS A 81 -6.13 -6.00 5.83
C LYS A 81 -6.95 -6.45 4.63
N ASN A 82 -8.26 -6.52 4.80
CA ASN A 82 -9.18 -6.92 3.74
C ASN A 82 -9.25 -5.86 2.63
N ALA A 83 -9.20 -4.56 3.00
CA ALA A 83 -9.19 -3.46 2.03
C ALA A 83 -7.89 -3.37 1.21
N PHE A 84 -6.73 -3.63 1.83
CA PHE A 84 -5.43 -3.55 1.14
C PHE A 84 -5.07 -4.82 0.39
N PHE A 85 -5.52 -5.97 0.88
CA PHE A 85 -5.19 -7.29 0.33
C PHE A 85 -6.45 -8.13 0.09
N PRO A 86 -7.35 -7.72 -0.83
CA PRO A 86 -8.59 -8.44 -1.10
C PRO A 86 -8.37 -9.88 -1.60
N GLN A 87 -7.19 -10.20 -2.12
CA GLN A 87 -6.83 -11.55 -2.56
C GLN A 87 -6.59 -12.53 -1.40
N ALA A 88 -6.28 -12.04 -0.20
CA ALA A 88 -6.04 -12.89 0.97
C ALA A 88 -7.33 -13.60 1.43
N GLU A 89 -8.48 -12.95 1.27
CA GLU A 89 -9.79 -13.53 1.64
C GLU A 89 -10.28 -14.54 0.60
N ALA A 90 -10.04 -14.27 -0.68
CA ALA A 90 -10.31 -15.22 -1.76
C ALA A 90 -9.45 -16.50 -1.66
N ALA A 91 -8.25 -16.42 -1.08
CA ALA A 91 -7.41 -17.58 -0.81
C ALA A 91 -7.94 -18.43 0.36
N ILE A 92 -8.51 -17.79 1.39
CA ILE A 92 -9.13 -18.49 2.54
C ILE A 92 -10.41 -19.21 2.12
N SER A 93 -11.24 -18.61 1.25
CA SER A 93 -12.45 -19.27 0.71
C SER A 93 -12.15 -20.46 -0.20
N LYS A 94 -10.94 -20.56 -0.76
CA LYS A 94 -10.51 -21.69 -1.61
C LYS A 94 -9.79 -22.81 -0.85
N ALA A 95 -9.44 -22.59 0.43
CA ALA A 95 -8.85 -23.64 1.25
C ALA A 95 -9.94 -24.64 1.67
N ASP A 96 -10.12 -25.69 0.87
CA ASP A 96 -10.91 -26.87 1.24
C ASP A 96 -10.21 -27.62 2.39
N PRO A 97 -10.83 -27.77 3.57
CA PRO A 97 -10.24 -28.44 4.74
C PRO A 97 -10.02 -29.96 4.56
N THR A 98 -10.39 -30.55 3.42
CA THR A 98 -10.43 -32.00 3.22
C THR A 98 -9.16 -32.58 2.56
N ALA A 99 -8.29 -31.75 1.97
CA ALA A 99 -7.20 -32.23 1.12
C ALA A 99 -5.98 -32.85 1.84
N MET A 100 -5.99 -32.99 3.16
CA MET A 100 -4.85 -33.51 3.95
C MET A 100 -4.96 -34.99 4.36
N SER A 101 -5.92 -35.74 3.78
CA SER A 101 -6.13 -37.18 4.06
C SER A 101 -5.23 -38.12 3.25
N ASP A 102 -4.89 -37.78 2.01
CA ASP A 102 -4.49 -38.82 1.04
C ASP A 102 -2.98 -38.97 0.78
N GLN A 103 -2.10 -38.32 1.57
CA GLN A 103 -0.64 -38.46 1.40
C GLN A 103 0.09 -39.26 2.48
N ALA A 104 -0.62 -39.83 3.46
CA ALA A 104 0.04 -40.61 4.53
C ALA A 104 0.47 -42.03 4.13
N SER A 105 0.06 -42.56 2.96
CA SER A 105 0.32 -43.97 2.60
C SER A 105 1.53 -44.22 1.70
N SER A 106 2.24 -43.20 1.22
CA SER A 106 3.31 -43.38 0.21
C SER A 106 4.75 -43.27 0.76
N CYS A 107 4.93 -43.17 2.09
CA CYS A 107 6.26 -43.00 2.68
C CYS A 107 6.50 -43.97 3.84
N THR A 108 6.57 -45.27 3.55
CA THR A 108 7.15 -46.25 4.48
C THR A 108 8.12 -47.19 3.75
N VAL A 109 9.39 -47.05 4.15
CA VAL A 109 10.49 -48.04 4.16
C VAL A 109 11.16 -48.39 2.81
N SER A 110 12.41 -47.94 2.68
CA SER A 110 13.55 -48.75 2.21
C SER A 110 14.81 -48.28 2.92
#